data_AF-A0A7C3G4M5-F1
#
_entry.id   AF-A0A7C3G4M5-F1
#
_cell.length_a   1.000
_cell.length_b   1.000
_cell.length_c   1.000
_cell.angle_alpha   90.00
_cell.angle_beta   90.00
_cell.angle_gamma   90.00
#
_symmetry.space_group_name_H-M   'P 1'
#
loop_
_entity.id
_entity.type
_entity.pdbx_description
1 polymer ?
#
loop_
_entity_poly.entity_id
_entity_poly.type
_entity_poly.pdbx_seq_one_letter_code
_entity_poly.pdbx_strand_id
1 'polypeptide(L)'
;VQIIEQKHIAGIIADNQLILALATQEERQRETATGNVHMAGHDWQWVRTREATPRPGFFKINLAVNLEGEAQVILTRQAFYRQRGVVDTRTAGRP
;
A
#
# COMPACT_ATOMS: atom_id res chain seq x y z
N VAL A 1 20.16 13.01 -11.28
CA VAL A 1 20.04 11.74 -10.54
C VAL A 1 19.99 10.61 -11.55
N GLN A 2 20.79 9.56 -11.36
CA GLN A 2 20.79 8.43 -12.31
C GLN A 2 19.49 7.62 -12.13
N ILE A 3 18.89 7.12 -13.22
CA ILE A 3 17.61 6.38 -13.18
C ILE A 3 17.64 5.20 -12.18
N ILE A 4 18.80 4.56 -12.00
CA ILE A 4 18.98 3.47 -11.04
C ILE A 4 18.74 3.94 -9.59
N GLU A 5 19.29 5.10 -9.23
CA GLU A 5 19.15 5.70 -7.90
C GLU A 5 17.68 6.06 -7.61
N GLN A 6 16.99 6.69 -8.57
CA GLN A 6 15.56 6.99 -8.44
C GLN A 6 14.72 5.73 -8.21
N LYS A 7 14.98 4.65 -8.98
CA LYS A 7 14.28 3.38 -8.79
C LYS A 7 14.57 2.74 -7.43
N HIS A 8 15.78 2.88 -6.92
CA HIS A 8 16.15 2.36 -5.60
C HIS A 8 15.39 3.08 -4.50
N ILE A 9 15.39 4.43 -4.52
CA ILE A 9 14.65 5.26 -3.55
C ILE A 9 13.15 5.00 -3.64
N ALA A 10 12.58 4.99 -4.85
CA ALA A 10 11.17 4.66 -5.06
C ALA A 10 10.81 3.26 -4.54
N GLY A 11 11.72 2.30 -4.62
CA GLY A 11 11.56 0.96 -4.05
C GLY A 11 11.47 0.98 -2.52
N ILE A 12 12.34 1.75 -1.85
CA ILE A 12 12.31 1.93 -0.39
C ILE A 12 10.98 2.55 0.04
N ILE A 13 10.55 3.62 -0.64
CA ILE A 13 9.27 4.28 -0.38
C ILE A 13 8.14 3.26 -0.55
N ALA A 14 8.18 2.47 -1.63
CA ALA A 14 7.15 1.49 -1.91
C ALA A 14 7.02 0.43 -0.80
N ASP A 15 8.15 -0.10 -0.33
CA ASP A 15 8.16 -1.09 0.75
C ASP A 15 7.64 -0.51 2.06
N ASN A 16 8.07 0.70 2.41
CA ASN A 16 7.58 1.38 3.62
C ASN A 16 6.05 1.55 3.57
N GLN A 17 5.51 2.03 2.45
CA GLN A 17 4.06 2.23 2.33
C GLN A 17 3.27 0.93 2.32
N LEU A 18 3.82 -0.16 1.77
CA LEU A 18 3.18 -1.48 1.84
C LEU A 18 3.20 -2.05 3.26
N ILE A 19 4.28 -1.87 4.00
CA ILE A 19 4.36 -2.28 5.41
C ILE A 19 3.30 -1.52 6.23
N LEU A 20 3.21 -0.19 6.06
CA LEU A 20 2.21 0.63 6.74
C LEU A 20 0.78 0.22 6.36
N ALA A 21 0.53 -0.11 5.09
CA ALA A 21 -0.77 -0.61 4.62
C ALA A 21 -1.24 -1.87 5.33
N LEU A 22 -0.29 -2.69 5.79
CA LEU A 22 -0.57 -3.97 6.43
C LEU A 22 -0.56 -3.89 7.97
N ALA A 23 -0.13 -2.76 8.52
CA ALA A 23 0.13 -2.58 9.95
C ALA A 23 -1.15 -2.65 10.80
N THR A 24 -2.22 -1.97 10.39
CA THR A 24 -3.49 -1.92 11.15
C THR A 24 -4.65 -2.50 10.34
N GLN A 25 -5.74 -2.86 11.02
CA GLN A 25 -6.95 -3.31 10.33
C GLN A 25 -7.58 -2.20 9.50
N GLU A 26 -7.60 -0.97 10.03
CA GLU A 26 -8.09 0.21 9.32
C GLU A 26 -7.32 0.42 8.02
N GLU A 27 -5.99 0.42 8.08
CA GLU A 27 -5.16 0.61 6.89
C GLU A 27 -5.33 -0.49 5.85
N ARG A 28 -5.50 -1.74 6.28
CA ARG A 28 -5.80 -2.85 5.37
C ARG A 28 -7.13 -2.69 4.66
N GLN A 29 -8.13 -2.09 5.31
CA GLN A 29 -9.48 -1.91 4.77
C GLN A 29 -9.64 -0.64 3.93
N ARG A 30 -8.68 0.28 3.99
CA ARG A 30 -8.69 1.51 3.21
C ARG A 30 -8.56 1.20 1.70
N GLU A 31 -9.59 1.57 0.93
CA GLU A 31 -9.66 1.31 -0.52
C GLU A 31 -8.60 2.08 -1.31
N THR A 32 -8.43 3.37 -0.99
CA THR A 32 -7.42 4.24 -1.62
C THR A 32 -6.72 5.07 -0.57
N ALA A 33 -5.40 5.21 -0.71
CA ALA A 33 -4.58 6.12 0.09
C ALA A 33 -3.58 6.82 -0.82
N THR A 34 -3.29 8.08 -0.55
CA THR A 34 -2.26 8.84 -1.25
C THR A 34 -1.42 9.60 -0.24
N GLY A 35 -0.23 10.02 -0.64
CA GLY A 35 0.59 10.88 0.20
C GLY A 35 1.87 11.32 -0.48
N ASN A 36 2.58 12.18 0.25
CA ASN A 36 3.87 12.73 -0.14
C ASN A 36 4.95 12.30 0.86
N VAL A 37 6.18 12.11 0.38
CA VAL A 37 7.36 11.81 1.20
C VAL A 37 8.54 12.60 0.65
N HIS A 38 9.21 13.35 1.53
CA HIS A 38 10.51 13.93 1.21
C HIS A 38 11.62 12.92 1.52
N MET A 39 12.39 12.51 0.51
CA MET A 39 13.47 11.54 0.67
C MET A 39 14.59 11.76 -0.35
N ALA A 40 15.84 11.73 0.11
CA ALA A 40 17.04 11.93 -0.70
C ALA A 40 17.01 13.25 -1.50
N GLY A 41 16.49 14.33 -0.89
CA GLY A 41 16.42 15.66 -1.51
C GLY A 41 15.31 15.83 -2.55
N HIS A 42 14.40 14.86 -2.67
CA HIS A 42 13.27 14.91 -3.60
C HIS A 42 11.94 14.72 -2.87
N ASP A 43 10.91 15.38 -3.39
CA ASP A 43 9.53 15.13 -3.00
C ASP A 43 8.94 14.06 -3.90
N TRP A 44 8.41 13.02 -3.27
CA TRP A 44 7.81 11.86 -3.91
C TRP A 44 6.33 11.84 -3.61
N GLN A 45 5.54 11.46 -4.59
CA GLN A 45 4.13 11.15 -4.42
C GLN A 45 3.92 9.65 -4.55
N TRP A 46 2.99 9.13 -3.76
CA TRP A 46 2.58 7.75 -3.86
C TRP A 46 1.06 7.63 -3.82
N VAL A 47 0.57 6.60 -4.52
CA VAL A 47 -0.85 6.23 -4.54
C VAL A 47 -0.95 4.74 -4.31
N ARG A 48 -1.79 4.35 -3.36
CA ARG A 48 -2.12 2.98 -3.01
C ARG A 48 -3.58 2.71 -3.30
N THR A 49 -3.89 1.61 -3.96
CA THR A 49 -5.25 1.09 -4.11
C THR A 49 -5.34 -0.35 -3.61
N ARG A 50 -6.49 -0.69 -3.04
CA ARG A 50 -6.87 -2.03 -2.63
C ARG A 50 -7.84 -2.59 -3.67
N GLU A 51 -7.67 -3.87 -4.00
CA GLU A 51 -8.52 -4.59 -4.93
C GLU A 51 -8.89 -5.94 -4.33
N ALA A 52 -10.17 -6.31 -4.43
CA ALA A 52 -10.58 -7.69 -4.16
C ALA A 52 -9.99 -8.62 -5.22
N THR A 53 -9.51 -9.79 -4.80
CA THR A 53 -9.09 -10.83 -5.74
C THR A 53 -10.23 -11.83 -5.99
N PRO A 54 -10.16 -12.66 -7.04
CA PRO A 54 -11.13 -13.75 -7.24
C PRO A 54 -11.17 -14.76 -6.08
N ARG A 55 -10.13 -14.81 -5.23
CA ARG A 55 -10.10 -15.68 -4.05
C ARG A 55 -10.76 -15.00 -2.86
N PRO A 56 -11.85 -15.55 -2.30
CA PRO A 56 -12.54 -14.93 -1.16
C PRO A 56 -11.61 -14.68 0.04
N GLY A 57 -11.70 -13.48 0.61
CA GLY A 57 -10.89 -13.06 1.75
C GLY A 57 -9.43 -12.72 1.42
N PHE A 58 -9.04 -12.73 0.15
CA PHE A 58 -7.72 -12.26 -0.31
C PHE A 58 -7.86 -10.96 -1.09
N PHE A 59 -6.96 -10.04 -0.80
CA PHE A 59 -6.91 -8.72 -1.40
C PHE A 59 -5.52 -8.45 -1.96
N LYS A 60 -5.51 -7.63 -3.01
CA LYS A 60 -4.31 -7.11 -3.65
C LYS A 60 -4.19 -5.64 -3.28
N ILE A 61 -2.98 -5.19 -3.03
CA ILE A 61 -2.64 -3.79 -2.91
C ILE A 61 -1.75 -3.46 -4.10
N ASN A 62 -2.13 -2.44 -4.87
CA ASN A 62 -1.26 -1.81 -5.86
C ASN A 62 -0.72 -0.53 -5.27
N LEU A 63 0.57 -0.29 -5.45
CA LEU A 63 1.21 0.96 -5.06
C LEU A 63 2.01 1.50 -6.25
N ALA A 64 1.81 2.77 -6.57
CA ALA A 64 2.60 3.52 -7.53
C ALA A 64 3.37 4.64 -6.81
N VAL A 65 4.60 4.88 -7.24
CA VAL A 65 5.46 5.96 -6.75
C VAL A 65 5.98 6.76 -7.94
N ASN A 66 5.85 8.08 -7.87
CA ASN A 66 6.35 9.05 -8.83
C ASN A 66 7.03 10.22 -8.11
N LEU A 67 7.83 10.98 -8.85
CA LEU A 67 8.30 12.27 -8.35
C LEU A 67 7.14 13.27 -8.34
N GLU A 68 7.12 14.15 -7.35
CA GLU A 68 6.13 15.21 -7.26
C GLU A 68 6.21 16.13 -8.49
N GLY A 69 5.05 16.40 -9.10
CA GLY A 69 4.96 17.19 -10.32
C GLY A 69 5.26 16.42 -11.62
N GLU A 70 5.68 15.15 -11.53
CA GLU A 70 5.90 14.28 -12.68
C GLU A 70 4.75 13.28 -12.84
N ALA A 71 4.23 13.16 -14.07
CA ALA A 71 3.19 12.18 -14.40
C ALA A 71 3.74 10.75 -14.55
N GLN A 72 5.06 10.59 -14.68
CA GLN A 72 5.68 9.31 -14.93
C GLN A 72 5.81 8.50 -13.63
N VAL A 73 5.22 7.31 -13.63
CA VAL A 73 5.43 6.34 -12.55
C VAL A 73 6.85 5.78 -12.65
N ILE A 74 7.63 5.97 -11.58
CA ILE A 74 9.00 5.48 -11.48
C ILE A 74 9.01 4.00 -11.09
N LEU A 75 8.10 3.61 -10.19
CA LEU A 75 7.98 2.24 -9.70
C LEU A 75 6.54 1.90 -9.35
N THR A 76 6.16 0.65 -9.64
CA THR A 76 4.96 0.04 -9.08
C THR A 76 5.35 -1.17 -8.22
N ARG A 77 4.57 -1.43 -7.18
CA ARG A 77 4.70 -2.65 -6.36
C ARG A 77 3.33 -3.21 -6.03
N GLN A 78 3.27 -4.53 -5.93
CA GLN A 78 2.05 -5.25 -5.59
C GLN A 78 2.30 -6.11 -4.36
N ALA A 79 1.32 -6.15 -3.47
CA ALA A 79 1.30 -7.06 -2.33
C ALA A 79 -0.05 -7.77 -2.26
N PHE A 80 -0.06 -8.99 -1.75
CA PHE A 80 -1.26 -9.76 -1.50
C PHE A 80 -1.37 -10.09 -0.02
N TYR A 81 -2.56 -9.98 0.53
CA TYR A 81 -2.80 -10.35 1.93
C TYR A 81 -4.15 -11.01 2.11
N ARG A 82 -4.27 -11.82 3.17
CA ARG A 82 -5.54 -12.41 3.60
C ARG A 82 -6.15 -11.53 4.69
N GLN A 83 -7.40 -11.11 4.52
CA GLN A 83 -8.15 -10.50 5.60
C GLN A 83 -8.51 -11.62 6.60
N ARG A 84 -7.90 -11.60 7.79
CA ARG A 84 -8.38 -12.42 8.89
C ARG A 84 -9.77 -11.90 9.29
N GLY A 85 -10.72 -12.83 9.42
CA GLY A 85 -12.11 -12.49 9.72
C GLY A 85 -12.21 -11.65 10.99
N VAL A 86 -13.15 -10.70 10.98
CA VAL A 86 -13.70 -10.13 12.21
C VAL A 86 -14.21 -11.31 13.02
N VAL A 87 -13.76 -11.46 14.26
CA VAL A 87 -14.32 -12.46 15.19
C VAL A 87 -15.82 -12.17 15.28
N ASP A 88 -16.64 -13.12 14.84
CA ASP A 88 -18.09 -13.02 14.95
C ASP A 88 -18.45 -13.10 16.44
N THR A 89 -18.70 -11.95 17.06
CA THR A 89 -19.11 -11.85 18.47
C THR A 89 -20.53 -12.37 18.71
N ARG A 90 -21.21 -12.91 17.68
CA ARG A 90 -22.56 -13.50 17.82
C ARG A 90 -22.61 -14.86 18.52
N THR A 91 -21.48 -15.44 18.92
CA THR A 91 -21.47 -16.67 19.74
C THR A 91 -21.28 -16.45 21.24
N ALA A 92 -21.20 -15.19 21.72
CA ALA A 92 -21.27 -14.87 23.15
C ALA A 92 -22.75 -14.72 23.57
N GLY A 93 -23.50 -15.83 23.48
CA GLY A 93 -24.95 -15.84 23.68
C GLY A 93 -25.47 -17.16 24.24
N ARG A 94 -25.16 -17.39 25.53
CA ARG A 94 -25.93 -18.19 26.52
C ARG A 94 -25.93 -19.72 26.40
N PRO A 95 -26.18 -20.46 27.51
CA PRO A 95 -26.76 -20.06 28.81
C PRO A 95 -25.75 -19.68 29.90
#